data_AF-A0AA85IVH3-F1
#
_entry.id   AF-A0AA85IVH3-F1
#
_cell.length_a   1.000
_cell.length_b   1.000
_cell.length_c   1.000
_cell.angle_alpha   90.00
_cell.angle_beta   90.00
_cell.angle_gamma   90.00
#
_symmetry.space_group_name_H-M   'P 1'
#
loop_
_entity.id
_entity.type
_entity.pdbx_description
1 polymer ?
#
loop_
_entity_poly.entity_id
_entity_poly.type
_entity_poly.pdbx_seq_one_letter_code
_entity_poly.pdbx_strand_id
1 'polypeptide(L)'
;MFLSALNELSTNLRDWEWDFVINLSESDMPIRPHHELVTYLSHNKDKIFLRSFSHTGQSFLRNQGFGQLFVECDSYVWHLGERPIPSGVILDGGSDWMILPKVFVDYIIHSEDSLISDIKEYFRYSLLPVESFFHTVAQNTHFCTSVINHYLRFINWKRPQGCGCKYGSVVDWCGCSPLTLNGPKDAETLCELAGKCSQSDYGLQPLFFARKFDSTIDMGIINFVISKLLTRDDITVTSNDDNYYLENIYSKEENLMTDDNPHQQTLFLALNCLSRKLILQLLETYNNSHNIFSTKSLLLNAFALFNAIGWQEFDGSLSNELVRGWVDKRNTVPSLVLQIELQNAVEMNSAEARDNFIIEILIHPPSFSFTTSDTTDSLLPGDIGFLEISSNFDVKEQIFRNYPRFLTLHELLTILILWKGNSDYKIYKTSVVFTLINPRGIPCPNQVTLPLVQNEHTVRSLAMPDLYITTSLIKSTVITNCVSPDINVISGEWSVLAVTSSGQVSRVKFLLLDLLKLKQSSMRSQENSFVDELIFDSEAWNSVKFTDFCTVQQSVKHASNRLYSDNHTNTDVSIFANQSHHDCSTVHWSSFFKDSVY
;
A
#
# COMPACT_ATOMS: atom_id res chain seq x y z
N MET A 1 6.25 -6.65 -22.69
CA MET A 1 5.93 -5.22 -22.53
C MET A 1 7.08 -4.29 -22.94
N PHE A 2 8.21 -4.24 -22.22
CA PHE A 2 9.23 -3.19 -22.43
C PHE A 2 9.81 -3.11 -23.87
N LEU A 3 10.15 -4.24 -24.50
CA LEU A 3 10.58 -4.25 -25.91
C LEU A 3 9.54 -3.68 -26.88
N SER A 4 8.23 -3.83 -26.58
CA SER A 4 7.15 -3.27 -27.39
C SER A 4 7.13 -1.74 -27.29
N ALA A 5 7.31 -1.20 -26.07
CA ALA A 5 7.39 0.24 -25.86
C ALA A 5 8.62 0.85 -26.54
N LEU A 6 9.77 0.18 -26.47
CA LEU A 6 10.98 0.57 -27.20
C LEU A 6 10.77 0.56 -28.72
N ASN A 7 10.08 -0.46 -29.24
CA ASN A 7 9.72 -0.52 -30.66
C ASN A 7 8.80 0.65 -31.05
N GLU A 8 7.79 0.96 -30.25
CA GLU A 8 6.87 2.07 -30.52
C GLU A 8 7.60 3.43 -30.53
N LEU A 9 8.46 3.69 -29.54
CA LEU A 9 9.31 4.89 -29.48
C LEU A 9 10.23 5.01 -30.70
N SER A 10 10.73 3.90 -31.20
CA SER A 10 11.70 3.86 -32.30
C SER A 10 11.04 3.89 -33.69
N THR A 11 9.81 3.35 -33.83
CA THR A 11 9.16 3.14 -35.14
C THR A 11 7.92 4.00 -35.38
N ASN A 12 7.07 4.19 -34.37
CA ASN A 12 5.76 4.84 -34.48
C ASN A 12 5.79 6.31 -34.05
N LEU A 13 6.63 6.65 -33.07
CA LEU A 13 6.76 8.02 -32.52
C LEU A 13 7.95 8.77 -33.12
N ARG A 14 8.05 8.80 -34.45
CA ARG A 14 9.22 9.36 -35.16
C ARG A 14 9.42 10.86 -34.94
N ASP A 15 8.37 11.58 -34.57
CA ASP A 15 8.41 13.02 -34.29
C ASP A 15 8.98 13.33 -32.90
N TRP A 16 9.21 12.31 -32.06
CA TRP A 16 9.83 12.49 -30.75
C TRP A 16 11.35 12.40 -30.88
N GLU A 17 12.02 13.53 -30.64
CA GLU A 17 13.48 13.60 -30.57
C GLU A 17 13.96 13.23 -29.16
N TRP A 18 14.27 11.94 -28.94
CA TRP A 18 14.73 11.43 -27.66
C TRP A 18 16.15 10.85 -27.75
N ASP A 19 16.95 11.03 -26.70
CA ASP A 19 18.33 10.50 -26.64
C ASP A 19 18.47 9.26 -25.77
N PHE A 20 17.64 9.15 -24.74
CA PHE A 20 17.69 8.09 -23.74
C PHE A 20 16.31 7.57 -23.39
N VAL A 21 16.24 6.27 -23.08
CA VAL A 21 15.12 5.66 -22.37
C VAL A 21 15.52 5.41 -20.92
N ILE A 22 14.68 5.90 -20.00
CA ILE A 22 14.81 5.70 -18.55
C ILE A 22 13.52 5.02 -18.09
N ASN A 23 13.58 3.82 -17.55
CA ASN A 23 12.40 3.16 -16.98
C ASN A 23 12.21 3.56 -15.51
N LEU A 24 10.97 3.84 -15.10
CA LEU A 24 10.57 4.19 -13.73
C LEU A 24 9.28 3.44 -13.38
N SER A 25 9.07 3.12 -12.10
CA SER A 25 7.77 2.68 -11.57
C SER A 25 7.07 3.82 -10.84
N GLU A 26 5.82 3.60 -10.43
CA GLU A 26 5.05 4.48 -9.54
C GLU A 26 5.73 4.73 -8.18
N SER A 27 6.71 3.89 -7.82
CA SER A 27 7.44 3.94 -6.56
C SER A 27 8.87 4.49 -6.68
N ASP A 28 9.24 5.01 -7.85
CA ASP A 28 10.51 5.70 -8.07
C ASP A 28 10.32 7.21 -7.91
N MET A 29 11.29 7.89 -7.28
CA MET A 29 11.34 9.35 -7.25
C MET A 29 12.70 9.89 -7.68
N PRO A 30 12.75 11.04 -8.37
CA PRO A 30 13.99 11.77 -8.52
C PRO A 30 14.47 12.28 -7.15
N ILE A 31 15.79 12.27 -6.94
CA ILE A 31 16.43 12.77 -5.70
C ILE A 31 17.44 13.88 -5.98
N ARG A 32 17.52 14.32 -7.24
CA ARG A 32 18.28 15.48 -7.71
C ARG A 32 17.43 16.27 -8.70
N PRO A 33 17.65 17.60 -8.82
CA PRO A 33 16.99 18.42 -9.83
C PRO A 33 17.20 17.90 -11.25
N HIS A 34 16.18 18.06 -12.10
CA HIS A 34 16.18 17.57 -13.48
C HIS A 34 17.39 18.06 -14.31
N HIS A 35 17.82 19.31 -14.14
CA HIS A 35 18.95 19.87 -14.89
C HIS A 35 20.29 19.16 -14.62
N GLU A 36 20.48 18.60 -13.41
CA GLU A 36 21.68 17.81 -13.10
C GLU A 36 21.68 16.48 -13.88
N LEU A 37 20.52 15.83 -13.99
CA LEU A 37 20.36 14.60 -14.77
C LEU A 37 20.66 14.85 -16.25
N VAL A 38 20.05 15.90 -16.82
CA VAL A 38 20.28 16.28 -18.22
C VAL A 38 21.76 16.57 -18.47
N THR A 39 22.40 17.33 -17.58
CA THR A 39 23.84 17.62 -17.67
C THR A 39 24.67 16.32 -17.65
N TYR A 40 24.40 15.42 -16.70
CA TYR A 40 25.14 14.17 -16.57
C TYR A 40 24.99 13.26 -17.78
N LEU A 41 23.75 13.07 -18.27
CA LEU A 41 23.48 12.24 -19.45
C LEU A 41 24.02 12.86 -20.74
N SER A 42 23.99 14.19 -20.87
CA SER A 42 24.58 14.89 -22.04
C SER A 42 26.09 14.64 -22.16
N HIS A 43 26.82 14.60 -21.03
CA HIS A 43 28.24 14.24 -21.01
C HIS A 43 28.51 12.75 -21.26
N ASN A 44 27.48 11.91 -21.17
CA ASN A 44 27.57 10.45 -21.30
C ASN A 44 26.63 9.89 -22.38
N LYS A 45 26.34 10.67 -23.44
CA LYS A 45 25.33 10.36 -24.47
C LYS A 45 25.43 8.98 -25.12
N ASP A 46 26.65 8.44 -25.24
CA ASP A 46 26.92 7.15 -25.91
C ASP A 46 27.08 5.98 -24.92
N LYS A 47 26.71 6.18 -23.65
CA LYS A 47 26.91 5.20 -22.56
C LYS A 47 25.61 4.49 -22.17
N ILE A 48 25.74 3.21 -21.82
CA ILE A 48 24.67 2.34 -21.37
C ILE A 48 24.80 2.16 -19.87
N PHE A 49 23.79 2.51 -19.08
CA PHE A 49 23.82 2.39 -17.63
C PHE A 49 23.08 1.13 -17.20
N LEU A 50 23.84 0.05 -16.97
CA LEU A 50 23.35 -1.24 -16.53
C LEU A 50 24.17 -1.69 -15.33
N ARG A 51 23.50 -2.05 -14.24
CA ARG A 51 24.17 -2.58 -13.06
C ARG A 51 24.08 -4.09 -13.05
N SER A 52 25.22 -4.76 -13.11
CA SER A 52 25.30 -6.20 -12.93
C SER A 52 25.31 -6.57 -11.44
N PHE A 53 24.84 -7.76 -11.09
CA PHE A 53 24.98 -8.28 -9.73
C PHE A 53 26.46 -8.46 -9.36
N SER A 54 26.76 -8.39 -8.07
CA SER A 54 28.11 -8.60 -7.56
C SER A 54 28.53 -10.08 -7.50
N HIS A 55 27.57 -11.01 -7.62
CA HIS A 55 27.80 -12.45 -7.58
C HIS A 55 27.96 -12.98 -9.01
N THR A 56 28.97 -13.81 -9.24
CA THR A 56 29.28 -14.38 -10.57
C THR A 56 29.35 -15.90 -10.51
N GLY A 57 29.36 -16.55 -11.68
CA GLY A 57 29.53 -17.99 -11.80
C GLY A 57 28.24 -18.80 -11.56
N GLN A 58 28.40 -20.07 -11.17
CA GLN A 58 27.30 -21.05 -11.14
C GLN A 58 26.16 -20.68 -10.20
N SER A 59 26.45 -19.99 -9.09
CA SER A 59 25.42 -19.55 -8.14
C SER A 59 24.52 -18.47 -8.75
N PHE A 60 25.08 -17.53 -9.50
CA PHE A 60 24.32 -16.52 -10.24
C PHE A 60 23.41 -17.18 -11.28
N LEU A 61 23.96 -18.09 -12.09
CA LEU A 61 23.18 -18.78 -13.12
C LEU A 61 22.01 -19.59 -12.53
N ARG A 62 22.26 -20.26 -11.40
CA ARG A 62 21.25 -21.01 -10.66
C ARG A 62 20.18 -20.11 -10.06
N ASN A 63 20.58 -19.02 -9.40
CA ASN A 63 19.65 -18.15 -8.67
C ASN A 63 18.72 -17.35 -9.60
N GLN A 64 19.22 -16.94 -10.78
CA GLN A 64 18.39 -16.31 -11.82
C GLN A 64 17.61 -17.31 -12.68
N GLY A 65 17.79 -18.62 -12.46
CA GLY A 65 17.06 -19.64 -13.19
C GLY A 65 17.41 -19.73 -14.69
N PHE A 66 18.62 -19.39 -15.12
CA PHE A 66 18.97 -19.44 -16.55
C PHE A 66 18.86 -20.84 -17.15
N GLY A 67 19.27 -21.87 -16.39
CA GLY A 67 19.11 -23.28 -16.77
C GLY A 67 17.69 -23.82 -16.60
N GLN A 68 16.69 -22.97 -16.37
CA GLN A 68 15.29 -23.35 -16.16
C GLN A 68 14.39 -22.68 -17.21
N LEU A 69 13.31 -23.37 -17.57
CA LEU A 69 12.31 -22.92 -18.53
C LEU A 69 11.08 -22.38 -17.81
N PHE A 70 10.69 -21.14 -18.13
CA PHE A 70 9.51 -20.49 -17.57
C PHE A 70 8.53 -20.06 -18.66
N VAL A 71 7.23 -20.12 -18.39
CA VAL A 71 6.18 -19.63 -19.27
C VAL A 71 5.19 -18.80 -18.47
N GLU A 72 4.90 -17.58 -18.93
CA GLU A 72 3.80 -16.77 -18.43
C GLU A 72 2.49 -17.18 -19.12
N CYS A 73 1.50 -17.65 -18.35
CA CYS A 73 0.16 -18.00 -18.80
C CYS A 73 -0.84 -17.83 -17.65
N ASP A 74 -2.05 -17.36 -17.93
CA ASP A 74 -3.11 -17.11 -16.93
C ASP A 74 -2.65 -16.24 -15.75
N SER A 75 -1.89 -15.18 -16.05
CA SER A 75 -1.29 -14.27 -15.06
C SER A 75 -0.38 -14.97 -14.04
N TYR A 76 0.19 -16.11 -14.43
CA TYR A 76 1.09 -16.92 -13.61
C TYR A 76 2.35 -17.31 -14.39
N VAL A 77 3.50 -17.33 -13.73
CA VAL A 77 4.78 -17.75 -14.34
C VAL A 77 5.11 -19.17 -13.88
N TRP A 78 4.87 -20.12 -14.77
CA TRP A 78 5.02 -21.55 -14.57
C TRP A 78 6.46 -22.00 -14.77
N HIS A 79 6.99 -22.81 -13.86
CA HIS A 79 8.26 -23.51 -14.03
C HIS A 79 8.03 -24.86 -14.73
N LEU A 80 8.56 -25.01 -15.95
CA LEU A 80 8.30 -26.20 -16.78
C LEU A 80 9.41 -27.26 -16.76
N GLY A 81 10.56 -26.94 -16.16
CA GLY A 81 11.70 -27.85 -16.05
C GLY A 81 13.03 -27.22 -16.49
N GLU A 82 14.02 -28.07 -16.73
CA GLU A 82 15.38 -27.64 -17.07
C GLU A 82 15.54 -27.38 -18.57
N ARG A 83 16.46 -26.48 -18.92
CA ARG A 83 16.91 -26.25 -20.30
C ARG A 83 18.42 -26.01 -20.35
N PRO A 84 19.10 -26.31 -21.48
CA PRO A 84 20.52 -26.05 -21.61
C PRO A 84 20.82 -24.55 -21.61
N ILE A 85 21.95 -24.18 -21.00
CA ILE A 85 22.49 -22.81 -21.07
C ILE A 85 23.18 -22.62 -22.43
N PRO A 86 22.91 -21.53 -23.17
CA PRO A 86 23.52 -21.27 -24.48
C PRO A 86 25.05 -21.23 -24.40
N SER A 87 25.72 -21.92 -25.32
CA SER A 87 27.18 -21.87 -25.46
C SER A 87 27.61 -20.67 -26.29
N GLY A 88 28.74 -20.05 -25.93
CA GLY A 88 29.31 -18.93 -26.69
C GLY A 88 28.66 -17.57 -26.43
N VAL A 89 27.70 -17.49 -25.50
CA VAL A 89 27.05 -16.26 -25.05
C VAL A 89 27.42 -15.99 -23.59
N ILE A 90 27.86 -14.78 -23.29
CA ILE A 90 28.07 -14.30 -21.93
C ILE A 90 26.71 -13.91 -21.34
N LEU A 91 26.18 -14.75 -20.45
CA LEU A 91 24.99 -14.39 -19.67
C LEU A 91 25.40 -13.47 -18.51
N ASP A 92 24.91 -12.24 -18.57
CA ASP A 92 25.07 -11.22 -17.53
C ASP A 92 23.69 -10.71 -17.10
N GLY A 93 23.62 -10.13 -15.91
CA GLY A 93 22.37 -9.64 -15.34
C GLY A 93 22.55 -8.89 -14.03
N GLY A 94 21.53 -8.13 -13.66
CA GLY A 94 21.46 -7.35 -12.45
C GLY A 94 20.17 -6.56 -12.35
N SER A 95 20.28 -5.27 -12.09
CA SER A 95 19.12 -4.39 -11.97
C SER A 95 18.35 -4.29 -13.29
N ASP A 96 17.04 -4.47 -13.23
CA ASP A 96 16.09 -4.15 -14.31
C ASP A 96 15.86 -2.64 -14.48
N TRP A 97 16.35 -1.81 -13.55
CA TRP A 97 16.42 -0.35 -13.70
C TRP A 97 17.64 0.04 -14.51
N MET A 98 17.41 0.74 -15.61
CA MET A 98 18.43 1.02 -16.61
C MET A 98 18.25 2.41 -17.21
N ILE A 99 19.28 2.85 -17.93
CA ILE A 99 19.23 4.00 -18.83
C ILE A 99 19.91 3.59 -20.13
N LEU A 100 19.15 3.58 -21.22
CA LEU A 100 19.58 3.06 -22.51
C LEU A 100 19.66 4.21 -23.53
N PRO A 101 20.81 4.43 -24.18
CA PRO A 101 20.92 5.43 -25.24
C PRO A 101 20.19 4.94 -26.49
N LYS A 102 19.65 5.88 -27.28
CA LYS A 102 18.88 5.59 -28.50
C LYS A 102 19.59 4.63 -29.46
N VAL A 103 20.90 4.81 -29.65
CA VAL A 103 21.71 3.94 -30.53
C VAL A 103 21.66 2.46 -30.12
N PHE A 104 21.62 2.16 -28.82
CA PHE A 104 21.54 0.78 -28.32
C PHE A 104 20.12 0.21 -28.47
N VAL A 105 19.10 1.05 -28.19
CA VAL A 105 17.69 0.68 -28.39
C VAL A 105 17.41 0.37 -29.86
N ASP A 106 17.82 1.26 -30.78
CA ASP A 106 17.61 1.08 -32.22
C ASP A 106 18.30 -0.18 -32.72
N TYR A 107 19.49 -0.51 -32.21
CA TYR A 107 20.16 -1.76 -32.55
C TYR A 107 19.35 -2.98 -32.08
N ILE A 108 18.82 -3.00 -30.86
CA ILE A 108 17.99 -4.11 -30.38
C ILE A 108 16.71 -4.27 -31.20
N ILE A 109 16.08 -3.17 -31.60
CA ILE A 109 14.80 -3.19 -32.32
C ILE A 109 14.99 -3.60 -33.78
N HIS A 110 15.96 -3.02 -34.48
CA HIS A 110 16.09 -3.15 -35.93
C HIS A 110 17.14 -4.17 -36.41
N SER A 111 17.97 -4.71 -35.51
CA SER A 111 19.00 -5.68 -35.92
C SER A 111 18.37 -6.98 -36.44
N GLU A 112 18.86 -7.41 -37.60
CA GLU A 112 18.58 -8.72 -38.21
C GLU A 112 19.65 -9.77 -37.84
N ASP A 113 20.58 -9.44 -36.92
CA ASP A 113 21.61 -10.35 -36.45
C ASP A 113 20.97 -11.57 -35.75
N SER A 114 21.36 -12.77 -36.19
CA SER A 114 20.96 -14.05 -35.60
C SER A 114 21.19 -14.09 -34.09
N LEU A 115 22.27 -13.50 -33.58
CA LEU A 115 22.56 -13.45 -32.14
C LEU A 115 21.44 -12.74 -31.37
N ILE A 116 20.92 -11.63 -31.90
CA ILE A 116 19.86 -10.87 -31.24
C ILE A 116 18.53 -11.63 -31.30
N SER A 117 18.24 -12.29 -32.41
CA SER A 117 17.08 -13.17 -32.53
C SER A 117 17.13 -14.32 -31.51
N ASP A 118 18.27 -14.98 -31.38
CA ASP A 118 18.47 -16.11 -30.46
C ASP A 118 18.39 -15.66 -28.99
N ILE A 119 18.97 -14.51 -28.64
CA ILE A 119 18.86 -13.94 -27.29
C ILE A 119 17.39 -13.58 -26.98
N LYS A 120 16.66 -12.96 -27.92
CA LYS A 120 15.23 -12.65 -27.74
C LYS A 120 14.41 -13.92 -27.49
N GLU A 121 14.65 -14.98 -28.25
CA GLU A 121 13.95 -16.25 -28.09
C GLU A 121 14.30 -16.93 -26.76
N TYR A 122 15.57 -16.90 -26.35
CA TYR A 122 15.97 -17.44 -25.06
C TYR A 122 15.27 -16.73 -23.89
N PHE A 123 15.23 -15.38 -23.91
CA PHE A 123 14.62 -14.59 -22.85
C PHE A 123 13.09 -14.58 -22.88
N ARG A 124 12.46 -15.00 -23.98
CA ARG A 124 11.01 -15.23 -24.05
C ARG A 124 10.52 -16.26 -23.02
N TYR A 125 11.38 -17.23 -22.70
CA TYR A 125 11.09 -18.32 -21.76
C TYR A 125 11.95 -18.28 -20.49
N SER A 126 12.38 -17.08 -20.09
CA SER A 126 13.18 -16.83 -18.89
C SER A 126 12.34 -16.21 -17.77
N LEU A 127 12.70 -16.51 -16.53
CA LEU A 127 12.27 -15.74 -15.37
C LEU A 127 12.95 -14.36 -15.34
N LEU A 128 12.23 -13.32 -14.91
CA LEU A 128 12.73 -11.95 -14.74
C LEU A 128 13.58 -11.47 -15.94
N PRO A 129 13.09 -11.58 -17.19
CA PRO A 129 13.94 -11.45 -18.38
C PRO A 129 14.61 -10.07 -18.50
N VAL A 130 13.96 -9.02 -17.98
CA VAL A 130 14.47 -7.65 -18.03
C VAL A 130 15.73 -7.46 -17.17
N GLU A 131 15.90 -8.25 -16.10
CA GLU A 131 17.09 -8.20 -15.24
C GLU A 131 18.36 -8.70 -15.95
N SER A 132 18.27 -9.30 -17.15
CA SER A 132 19.44 -9.94 -17.79
C SER A 132 19.49 -9.81 -19.31
N PHE A 133 18.36 -9.59 -19.98
CA PHE A 133 18.32 -9.47 -21.44
C PHE A 133 19.24 -8.34 -21.94
N PHE A 134 19.11 -7.12 -21.40
CA PHE A 134 19.88 -5.96 -21.87
C PHE A 134 21.36 -6.06 -21.53
N HIS A 135 21.70 -6.60 -20.35
CA HIS A 135 23.09 -6.90 -19.97
C HIS A 135 23.70 -7.90 -20.93
N THR A 136 23.00 -9.02 -21.18
CA THR A 136 23.47 -10.07 -22.10
C THR A 136 23.66 -9.52 -23.51
N VAL A 137 22.72 -8.73 -24.06
CA VAL A 137 22.91 -8.10 -25.38
C VAL A 137 24.13 -7.17 -25.39
N ALA A 138 24.27 -6.31 -24.38
CA ALA A 138 25.38 -5.37 -24.33
C ALA A 138 26.75 -6.07 -24.25
N GLN A 139 26.87 -7.13 -23.43
CA GLN A 139 28.13 -7.87 -23.26
C GLN A 139 28.56 -8.66 -24.50
N ASN A 140 27.62 -9.09 -25.35
CA ASN A 140 27.90 -9.94 -26.51
C ASN A 140 27.91 -9.19 -27.84
N THR A 141 27.90 -7.86 -27.81
CA THR A 141 27.88 -7.01 -29.01
C THR A 141 28.97 -5.95 -28.93
N HIS A 142 29.10 -5.13 -29.97
CA HIS A 142 30.06 -4.02 -29.99
C HIS A 142 29.80 -2.95 -28.91
N PHE A 143 28.68 -3.03 -28.19
CA PHE A 143 28.34 -2.16 -27.07
C PHE A 143 29.02 -2.52 -25.74
N CYS A 144 29.75 -3.62 -25.66
CA CYS A 144 30.34 -4.10 -24.39
C CYS A 144 31.24 -3.06 -23.71
N THR A 145 31.93 -2.21 -24.48
CA THR A 145 32.78 -1.11 -23.97
C THR A 145 32.01 0.17 -23.62
N SER A 146 30.72 0.24 -23.95
CA SER A 146 29.84 1.37 -23.66
C SER A 146 29.08 1.21 -22.34
N VAL A 147 29.12 0.04 -21.72
CA VAL A 147 28.44 -0.24 -20.45
C VAL A 147 29.17 0.44 -19.29
N ILE A 148 28.43 1.24 -18.52
CA ILE A 148 28.81 1.72 -17.20
C ILE A 148 28.09 0.83 -16.19
N ASN A 149 28.85 0.16 -15.30
CA ASN A 149 28.32 -0.75 -14.27
C ASN A 149 27.66 0.00 -13.09
N HIS A 150 26.72 0.88 -13.41
CA HIS A 150 25.97 1.72 -12.50
C HIS A 150 24.61 2.03 -13.12
N TYR A 151 23.59 2.19 -12.29
CA TYR A 151 22.19 2.32 -12.70
C TYR A 151 21.59 3.69 -12.33
N LEU A 152 22.40 4.56 -11.74
CA LEU A 152 22.05 5.92 -11.33
C LEU A 152 20.89 6.00 -10.31
N ARG A 153 20.63 4.92 -9.55
CA ARG A 153 19.58 4.88 -8.54
C ARG A 153 20.06 4.37 -7.19
N PHE A 154 19.43 4.84 -6.13
CA PHE A 154 19.49 4.20 -4.82
C PHE A 154 18.33 3.20 -4.67
N ILE A 155 18.62 1.98 -4.24
CA ILE A 155 17.59 0.94 -4.01
C ILE A 155 17.77 0.38 -2.60
N ASN A 156 16.72 0.48 -1.76
CA ASN A 156 16.75 0.08 -0.35
C ASN A 156 16.67 -1.44 -0.13
N TRP A 157 17.73 -2.16 -0.49
CA TRP A 157 17.82 -3.61 -0.33
C TRP A 157 18.11 -4.02 1.13
N LYS A 158 17.07 -4.44 1.87
CA LYS A 158 17.21 -5.07 3.21
C LYS A 158 16.89 -6.58 3.11
N ARG A 159 17.84 -7.37 2.59
CA ARG A 159 17.62 -8.78 2.16
C ARG A 159 16.95 -9.70 3.19
N PRO A 160 17.31 -9.72 4.49
CA PRO A 160 16.64 -10.59 5.46
C PRO A 160 15.13 -10.37 5.56
N GLN A 161 14.65 -9.17 5.21
CA GLN A 161 13.24 -8.80 5.25
C GLN A 161 12.58 -8.75 3.86
N GLY A 162 13.34 -8.31 2.84
CA GLY A 162 12.85 -8.18 1.48
C GLY A 162 12.84 -9.48 0.67
N CYS A 163 13.55 -10.51 1.11
CA CYS A 163 13.62 -11.81 0.45
C CYS A 163 12.74 -12.84 1.15
N GLY A 164 11.87 -13.51 0.40
CA GLY A 164 11.03 -14.57 0.93
C GLY A 164 10.23 -15.26 -0.15
N CYS A 165 9.90 -16.53 0.07
CA CYS A 165 8.96 -17.27 -0.78
C CYS A 165 7.55 -16.92 -0.33
N LYS A 166 6.88 -16.00 -1.04
CA LYS A 166 5.51 -15.60 -0.69
C LYS A 166 4.56 -16.77 -1.00
N TYR A 167 3.78 -17.20 -0.01
CA TYR A 167 2.70 -18.14 -0.26
C TYR A 167 1.66 -17.48 -1.19
N GLY A 168 1.27 -18.17 -2.27
CA GLY A 168 0.44 -17.57 -3.32
C GLY A 168 1.20 -16.59 -4.24
N SER A 169 2.52 -16.71 -4.37
CA SER A 169 3.27 -15.98 -5.40
C SER A 169 2.74 -16.32 -6.79
N VAL A 170 2.73 -15.34 -7.69
CA VAL A 170 2.35 -15.49 -9.12
C VAL A 170 3.42 -16.17 -9.98
N VAL A 171 4.34 -16.88 -9.33
CA VAL A 171 5.51 -17.50 -9.95
C VAL A 171 6.01 -18.68 -9.12
N ASP A 172 6.43 -19.74 -9.79
CA ASP A 172 7.10 -20.92 -9.22
C ASP A 172 8.57 -20.65 -8.85
N TRP A 173 8.85 -19.51 -8.20
CA TRP A 173 10.20 -19.13 -7.77
C TRP A 173 10.17 -18.20 -6.57
N CYS A 174 11.23 -18.21 -5.77
CA CYS A 174 11.37 -17.27 -4.66
C CYS A 174 12.10 -16.01 -5.11
N GLY A 175 11.60 -14.86 -4.68
CA GLY A 175 12.13 -13.56 -5.08
C GLY A 175 12.51 -12.67 -3.90
N CYS A 176 13.12 -11.55 -4.24
CA CYS A 176 13.37 -10.46 -3.30
C CYS A 176 12.77 -9.17 -3.87
N SER A 177 12.25 -8.33 -2.99
CA SER A 177 11.88 -6.94 -3.32
C SER A 177 12.63 -6.00 -2.39
N PRO A 178 13.06 -4.81 -2.87
CA PRO A 178 13.53 -3.76 -1.98
C PRO A 178 12.39 -3.28 -1.08
N LEU A 179 12.78 -2.75 0.07
CA LEU A 179 11.85 -2.14 1.02
C LEU A 179 11.49 -0.72 0.60
N THR A 180 10.33 -0.26 1.04
CA THR A 180 10.01 1.16 0.98
C THR A 180 10.93 1.95 1.91
N LEU A 181 11.46 3.07 1.45
CA LEU A 181 12.19 4.03 2.27
C LEU A 181 11.24 4.60 3.32
N ASN A 182 11.64 4.56 4.59
CA ASN A 182 10.78 5.03 5.67
C ASN A 182 11.56 5.54 6.87
N GLY A 183 10.98 6.52 7.55
CA GLY A 183 11.47 7.14 8.76
C GLY A 183 12.67 8.06 8.56
N PRO A 184 13.04 8.81 9.62
CA PRO A 184 14.12 9.80 9.57
C PRO A 184 15.49 9.23 9.18
N LYS A 185 15.78 7.96 9.53
CA LYS A 185 17.09 7.32 9.25
C LYS A 185 17.30 7.05 7.75
N ASP A 186 16.28 6.53 7.06
CA ASP A 186 16.38 6.32 5.61
C ASP A 186 16.44 7.68 4.88
N ALA A 187 15.78 8.73 5.41
CA ALA A 187 15.88 10.10 4.88
C ALA A 187 17.25 10.76 5.07
N GLU A 188 17.85 10.62 6.25
CA GLU A 188 19.23 11.07 6.52
C GLU A 188 20.20 10.41 5.52
N THR A 189 20.11 9.07 5.39
CA THR A 189 20.92 8.30 4.43
C THR A 189 20.75 8.81 2.99
N LEU A 190 19.50 9.07 2.59
CA LEU A 190 19.20 9.57 1.24
C LEU A 190 19.77 10.98 1.03
N CYS A 191 19.70 11.83 2.05
CA CYS A 191 20.21 13.18 2.01
C CYS A 191 21.74 13.26 1.93
N GLU A 192 22.42 12.39 2.67
CA GLU A 192 23.88 12.21 2.58
C GLU A 192 24.28 11.75 1.17
N LEU A 193 23.60 10.73 0.62
CA LEU A 193 23.86 10.22 -0.73
C LEU A 193 23.58 11.26 -1.83
N ALA A 194 22.61 12.14 -1.62
CA ALA A 194 22.31 13.27 -2.50
C ALA A 194 23.31 14.44 -2.33
N GLY A 195 24.14 14.43 -1.28
CA GLY A 195 25.08 15.52 -0.97
C GLY A 195 24.39 16.79 -0.45
N LYS A 196 23.24 16.66 0.22
CA LYS A 196 22.41 17.79 0.69
C LYS A 196 22.38 17.96 2.22
N CYS A 197 22.83 16.98 3.00
CA CYS A 197 22.92 17.05 4.47
C CYS A 197 24.37 16.85 4.97
N SER A 198 24.81 17.77 5.86
CA SER A 198 26.13 17.88 6.54
C SER A 198 27.44 17.70 5.73
N GLN A 199 28.51 18.33 6.24
CA GLN A 199 29.67 18.91 5.54
C GLN A 199 30.75 17.96 5.00
N SER A 200 30.44 16.74 4.61
CA SER A 200 31.47 15.82 4.11
C SER A 200 31.42 15.66 2.60
N ASP A 201 32.56 15.90 1.94
CA ASP A 201 32.88 15.53 0.54
C ASP A 201 32.84 14.00 0.28
N TYR A 202 32.03 13.23 1.03
CA TYR A 202 31.77 11.84 0.70
C TYR A 202 31.12 11.82 -0.69
N GLY A 203 31.91 11.31 -1.64
CA GLY A 203 31.82 11.67 -3.04
C GLY A 203 30.42 11.65 -3.62
N LEU A 204 30.13 12.68 -4.40
CA LEU A 204 28.95 12.87 -5.26
C LEU A 204 28.72 11.62 -6.12
N GLN A 205 28.10 10.58 -5.56
CA GLN A 205 27.68 9.43 -6.34
C GLN A 205 26.66 9.95 -7.35
N PRO A 206 26.75 9.53 -8.63
CA PRO A 206 25.81 9.95 -9.66
C PRO A 206 24.48 9.21 -9.48
N LEU A 207 23.78 9.50 -8.38
CA LEU A 207 22.47 8.96 -8.02
C LEU A 207 21.43 10.03 -8.31
N PHE A 208 20.51 9.73 -9.22
CA PHE A 208 19.47 10.66 -9.67
C PHE A 208 18.07 10.22 -9.27
N PHE A 209 17.88 8.93 -9.01
CA PHE A 209 16.62 8.35 -8.56
C PHE A 209 16.79 7.54 -7.28
N ALA A 210 15.70 7.31 -6.55
CA ALA A 210 15.64 6.34 -5.47
C ALA A 210 14.33 5.56 -5.48
N ARG A 211 14.36 4.36 -4.88
CA ARG A 211 13.17 3.51 -4.70
C ARG A 211 13.31 2.53 -3.52
N LYS A 212 12.21 2.07 -2.91
CA LYS A 212 10.80 2.41 -3.23
C LYS A 212 10.28 3.53 -2.34
N PHE A 213 9.33 4.31 -2.84
CA PHE A 213 8.47 5.20 -2.07
C PHE A 213 7.04 4.68 -2.13
N ASP A 214 6.30 4.82 -1.03
CA ASP A 214 4.90 4.40 -0.90
C ASP A 214 4.23 5.31 0.15
N SER A 215 3.29 6.14 -0.28
CA SER A 215 2.59 7.12 0.56
C SER A 215 1.77 6.48 1.68
N THR A 216 1.39 5.21 1.52
CA THR A 216 0.68 4.44 2.56
C THR A 216 1.63 3.86 3.62
N ILE A 217 2.95 3.90 3.39
CA ILE A 217 3.98 3.51 4.35
C ILE A 217 4.56 4.72 5.05
N ASP A 218 5.02 5.71 4.29
CA ASP A 218 5.60 6.93 4.84
C ASP A 218 5.52 8.09 3.84
N MET A 219 4.51 8.94 4.01
CA MET A 219 4.36 10.15 3.20
C MET A 219 5.42 11.22 3.56
N GLY A 220 5.94 11.23 4.79
CA GLY A 220 6.83 12.29 5.21
C GLY A 220 8.21 12.24 4.57
N ILE A 221 8.73 11.05 4.25
CA ILE A 221 9.96 10.93 3.46
C ILE A 221 9.77 11.41 2.01
N ILE A 222 8.57 11.25 1.44
CA ILE A 222 8.22 11.79 0.11
C ILE A 222 8.24 13.33 0.18
N ASN A 223 7.58 13.90 1.19
CA ASN A 223 7.57 15.36 1.44
C ASN A 223 8.99 15.90 1.68
N PHE A 224 9.83 15.14 2.38
CA PHE A 224 11.25 15.46 2.57
C PHE A 224 12.02 15.52 1.25
N VAL A 225 11.87 14.52 0.37
CA VAL A 225 12.53 14.52 -0.94
C VAL A 225 12.13 15.75 -1.76
N ILE A 226 10.83 16.06 -1.81
CA ILE A 226 10.30 17.20 -2.57
C ILE A 226 10.83 18.52 -2.02
N SER A 227 10.74 18.73 -0.71
CA SER A 227 11.08 20.01 -0.06
C SER A 227 12.58 20.24 0.08
N LYS A 228 13.38 19.20 0.37
CA LYS A 228 14.81 19.33 0.70
C LYS A 228 15.74 18.92 -0.43
N LEU A 229 15.48 17.81 -1.13
CA LEU A 229 16.40 17.31 -2.14
C LEU A 229 16.20 17.95 -3.51
N LEU A 230 14.94 18.20 -3.87
CA LEU A 230 14.58 18.76 -5.18
C LEU A 230 14.48 20.29 -5.19
N THR A 231 14.47 20.96 -4.02
CA THR A 231 14.37 22.43 -3.86
C THR A 231 13.41 23.06 -4.87
N ARG A 232 12.11 22.83 -4.70
CA ARG A 232 11.07 23.57 -5.42
C ARG A 232 10.81 24.88 -4.66
N ASP A 233 11.58 25.92 -4.97
CA ASP A 233 11.43 27.25 -4.36
C ASP A 233 10.05 27.90 -4.63
N ASP A 234 9.32 27.40 -5.65
CA ASP A 234 7.99 27.91 -6.04
C ASP A 234 6.84 27.42 -5.15
N ILE A 235 7.07 26.40 -4.30
CA ILE A 235 6.07 25.91 -3.36
C ILE A 235 6.44 26.48 -2.00
N THR A 236 5.79 27.60 -1.63
CA THR A 236 5.57 27.85 -0.21
C THR A 236 4.75 26.68 0.30
N VAL A 237 5.40 25.65 0.84
CA VAL A 237 4.73 24.59 1.60
C VAL A 237 4.17 25.30 2.81
N THR A 238 2.97 25.87 2.67
CA THR A 238 2.21 26.42 3.77
C THR A 238 1.95 25.23 4.68
N SER A 239 2.58 25.26 5.85
CA SER A 239 2.94 24.13 6.70
C SER A 239 1.81 23.18 7.16
N ASN A 240 0.57 23.38 6.72
CA ASN A 240 -0.59 22.72 7.31
C ASN A 240 -1.41 21.83 6.34
N ASP A 241 -1.42 22.09 5.02
CA ASP A 241 -2.42 21.48 4.14
C ASP A 241 -1.90 20.35 3.21
N ASP A 242 -0.59 20.22 3.00
CA ASP A 242 0.01 19.27 2.01
C ASP A 242 0.45 17.91 2.62
N ASN A 243 -0.07 17.55 3.80
CA ASN A 243 0.43 16.42 4.60
C ASN A 243 -0.50 15.20 4.57
N TYR A 244 -1.34 15.06 3.56
CA TYR A 244 -2.31 13.96 3.49
C TYR A 244 -2.29 13.21 2.16
N TYR A 245 -2.59 11.92 2.22
CA TYR A 245 -2.71 11.05 1.06
C TYR A 245 -3.97 10.21 1.15
N LEU A 246 -4.74 10.17 0.07
CA LEU A 246 -5.96 9.36 -0.06
C LEU A 246 -5.68 8.19 -0.99
N GLU A 247 -5.73 6.98 -0.45
CA GLU A 247 -5.68 5.74 -1.24
C GLU A 247 -7.11 5.28 -1.49
N ASN A 248 -7.53 5.18 -2.75
CA ASN A 248 -8.85 4.62 -3.06
C ASN A 248 -8.84 3.10 -2.78
N ILE A 249 -9.67 2.65 -1.85
CA ILE A 249 -9.78 1.23 -1.45
C ILE A 249 -11.05 0.57 -2.01
N TYR A 250 -11.94 1.36 -2.62
CA TYR A 250 -13.18 0.93 -3.23
C TYR A 250 -13.68 2.00 -4.21
N SER A 251 -13.93 1.58 -5.45
CA SER A 251 -14.63 2.38 -6.46
C SER A 251 -15.81 1.61 -7.03
N LYS A 252 -16.97 2.28 -7.11
CA LYS A 252 -18.17 1.75 -7.76
C LYS A 252 -17.93 1.39 -9.23
N GLU A 253 -17.07 2.12 -9.92
CA GLU A 253 -16.79 1.90 -11.35
C GLU A 253 -16.05 0.59 -11.60
N GLU A 254 -15.09 0.26 -10.74
CA GLU A 254 -14.30 -0.97 -10.83
C GLU A 254 -15.12 -2.22 -10.44
N ASN A 255 -16.00 -2.08 -9.44
CA ASN A 255 -16.84 -3.17 -8.97
C ASN A 255 -17.84 -3.71 -10.00
N LEU A 256 -18.16 -2.94 -11.05
CA LEU A 256 -19.00 -3.44 -12.16
C LEU A 256 -18.29 -4.51 -13.02
N MET A 257 -16.98 -4.69 -12.82
CA MET A 257 -16.12 -5.53 -13.66
C MET A 257 -15.57 -6.77 -12.94
N THR A 258 -15.76 -6.93 -11.62
CA THR A 258 -15.05 -7.92 -10.78
C THR A 258 -15.95 -8.63 -9.78
N ASP A 259 -16.96 -9.36 -10.26
CA ASP A 259 -17.82 -10.19 -9.40
C ASP A 259 -17.11 -11.43 -8.80
N ASP A 260 -15.87 -11.73 -9.17
CA ASP A 260 -15.23 -13.01 -8.82
C ASP A 260 -14.29 -12.97 -7.59
N ASN A 261 -14.07 -11.82 -6.94
CA ASN A 261 -13.18 -11.72 -5.78
C ASN A 261 -13.96 -11.62 -4.44
N PRO A 262 -14.01 -12.69 -3.61
CA PRO A 262 -14.72 -12.69 -2.33
C PRO A 262 -14.26 -11.61 -1.33
N HIS A 263 -12.99 -11.19 -1.42
CA HIS A 263 -12.43 -10.14 -0.56
C HIS A 263 -13.01 -8.78 -0.91
N GLN A 264 -13.00 -8.42 -2.20
CA GLN A 264 -13.59 -7.18 -2.69
C GLN A 264 -15.10 -7.16 -2.44
N GLN A 265 -15.79 -8.30 -2.61
CA GLN A 265 -17.21 -8.42 -2.26
C GLN A 265 -17.46 -8.14 -0.77
N THR A 266 -16.65 -8.71 0.13
CA THR A 266 -16.79 -8.49 1.57
C THR A 266 -16.61 -7.03 1.92
N LEU A 267 -15.50 -6.43 1.46
CA LEU A 267 -15.16 -5.04 1.73
C LEU A 267 -16.28 -4.12 1.22
N PHE A 268 -16.74 -4.34 -0.01
CA PHE A 268 -17.87 -3.60 -0.59
C PHE A 268 -19.13 -3.69 0.27
N LEU A 269 -19.58 -4.91 0.60
CA LEU A 269 -20.82 -5.08 1.33
C LEU A 269 -20.73 -4.46 2.73
N ALA A 270 -19.59 -4.60 3.41
CA ALA A 270 -19.35 -3.99 4.71
C ALA A 270 -19.37 -2.46 4.63
N LEU A 271 -18.64 -1.86 3.67
CA LEU A 271 -18.63 -0.41 3.47
C LEU A 271 -20.00 0.14 3.07
N ASN A 272 -20.77 -0.60 2.27
CA ASN A 272 -22.13 -0.21 1.88
C ASN A 272 -23.14 -0.32 3.03
N CYS A 273 -22.95 -1.26 3.96
CA CYS A 273 -23.74 -1.28 5.20
C CYS A 273 -23.36 -0.09 6.10
N LEU A 274 -22.06 0.18 6.24
CA LEU A 274 -21.56 1.30 7.01
C LEU A 274 -22.04 2.65 6.47
N SER A 275 -22.00 2.85 5.15
CA SER A 275 -22.45 4.09 4.50
C SER A 275 -23.94 4.34 4.75
N ARG A 276 -24.80 3.32 4.61
CA ARG A 276 -26.23 3.42 4.91
C ARG A 276 -26.47 3.80 6.37
N LYS A 277 -25.77 3.14 7.31
CA LYS A 277 -25.84 3.47 8.74
C LYS A 277 -25.45 4.93 9.02
N LEU A 278 -24.33 5.39 8.48
CA LEU A 278 -23.83 6.76 8.71
C LEU A 278 -24.78 7.81 8.14
N ILE A 279 -25.36 7.56 6.96
CA ILE A 279 -26.38 8.44 6.39
C ILE A 279 -27.63 8.48 7.27
N LEU A 280 -28.08 7.35 7.80
CA LEU A 280 -29.22 7.33 8.74
C LEU A 280 -28.92 8.14 9.99
N GLN A 281 -27.75 7.96 10.61
CA GLN A 281 -27.32 8.76 11.77
C GLN A 281 -27.25 10.27 11.45
N LEU A 282 -26.74 10.62 10.27
CA LEU A 282 -26.71 12.01 9.80
C LEU A 282 -28.14 12.54 9.67
N LEU A 283 -29.02 11.83 8.96
CA LEU A 283 -30.42 12.23 8.76
C LEU A 283 -31.19 12.32 10.08
N GLU A 284 -30.99 11.43 11.05
CA GLU A 284 -31.62 11.51 12.38
C GLU A 284 -31.16 12.74 13.17
N THR A 285 -29.86 13.05 13.10
CA THR A 285 -29.29 14.24 13.75
C THR A 285 -29.87 15.52 13.17
N TYR A 286 -30.09 15.56 11.85
CA TYR A 286 -30.64 16.72 11.14
C TYR A 286 -32.17 16.79 11.16
N ASN A 287 -32.90 15.67 11.18
CA ASN A 287 -34.38 15.63 11.19
C ASN A 287 -35.01 16.16 12.48
N ASN A 288 -34.28 16.18 13.60
CA ASN A 288 -34.72 16.91 14.79
C ASN A 288 -34.74 18.44 14.58
N SER A 289 -34.17 18.93 13.49
CA SER A 289 -34.12 20.35 13.10
C SER A 289 -34.97 20.64 11.85
N HIS A 290 -34.89 19.81 10.80
CA HIS A 290 -35.59 20.02 9.52
C HIS A 290 -35.89 18.69 8.79
N ASN A 291 -37.13 18.52 8.31
CA ASN A 291 -37.65 17.32 7.64
C ASN A 291 -36.99 17.07 6.28
N ILE A 292 -35.85 16.39 6.28
CA ILE A 292 -35.12 15.95 5.10
C ILE A 292 -35.37 14.45 4.91
N PHE A 293 -35.83 14.09 3.71
CA PHE A 293 -35.96 12.70 3.28
C PHE A 293 -35.06 12.43 2.08
N SER A 294 -34.15 11.46 2.22
CA SER A 294 -33.53 10.79 1.06
C SER A 294 -34.14 9.40 0.92
N THR A 295 -34.48 9.01 -0.31
CA THR A 295 -35.11 7.71 -0.59
C THR A 295 -34.10 6.62 -0.95
N LYS A 296 -32.84 7.01 -1.24
CA LYS A 296 -31.77 6.10 -1.64
C LYS A 296 -30.39 6.75 -1.46
N SER A 297 -29.47 6.02 -0.82
CA SER A 297 -28.05 6.33 -0.76
C SER A 297 -27.23 5.26 -1.46
N LEU A 298 -26.12 5.67 -2.07
CA LEU A 298 -25.24 4.81 -2.84
C LEU A 298 -23.79 5.16 -2.52
N LEU A 299 -23.01 4.17 -2.06
CA LEU A 299 -21.57 4.33 -1.90
C LEU A 299 -20.90 4.43 -3.28
N LEU A 300 -20.24 5.55 -3.55
CA LEU A 300 -19.49 5.80 -4.78
C LEU A 300 -18.04 5.35 -4.62
N ASN A 301 -17.36 5.88 -3.60
CA ASN A 301 -15.95 5.62 -3.33
C ASN A 301 -15.69 5.49 -1.83
N ALA A 302 -14.64 4.76 -1.47
CA ALA A 302 -14.07 4.79 -0.13
C ALA A 302 -12.55 4.93 -0.20
N PHE A 303 -12.00 5.79 0.62
CA PHE A 303 -10.57 6.07 0.67
C PHE A 303 -10.00 5.78 2.06
N ALA A 304 -8.79 5.25 2.12
CA ALA A 304 -7.97 5.26 3.32
C ALA A 304 -7.13 6.55 3.34
N LEU A 305 -7.24 7.31 4.43
CA LEU A 305 -6.56 8.59 4.62
C LEU A 305 -5.29 8.40 5.46
N PHE A 306 -4.15 8.71 4.87
CA PHE A 306 -2.84 8.72 5.48
C PHE A 306 -2.37 10.16 5.68
N ASN A 307 -1.46 10.37 6.63
CA ASN A 307 -0.87 11.68 6.85
C ASN A 307 0.62 11.61 7.15
N ALA A 308 1.32 12.72 6.89
CA ALA A 308 2.74 12.90 7.18
C ALA A 308 2.99 13.44 8.61
N ILE A 309 2.01 13.39 9.52
CA ILE A 309 2.14 13.99 10.85
C ILE A 309 3.29 13.30 11.59
N GLY A 310 4.20 14.07 12.20
CA GLY A 310 5.40 13.57 12.88
C GLY A 310 6.71 13.87 12.14
N TRP A 311 6.63 14.43 10.94
CA TRP A 311 7.78 14.90 10.15
C TRP A 311 8.03 16.41 10.22
N GLN A 312 7.20 17.17 10.95
CA GLN A 312 7.09 18.64 10.85
C GLN A 312 8.35 19.45 11.26
N GLU A 313 9.47 18.79 11.60
CA GLU A 313 10.72 19.45 12.00
C GLU A 313 11.99 18.74 11.48
N PHE A 314 11.89 17.79 10.53
CA PHE A 314 13.11 17.12 10.04
C PHE A 314 13.91 18.02 9.07
N ASP A 315 15.02 18.55 9.56
CA ASP A 315 15.95 19.41 8.82
C ASP A 315 17.09 18.66 8.11
N GLY A 316 17.09 17.32 8.22
CA GLY A 316 18.18 16.47 7.76
C GLY A 316 19.04 15.90 8.88
N SER A 317 18.78 16.23 10.15
CA SER A 317 19.47 15.68 11.32
C SER A 317 18.54 14.82 12.20
N LEU A 318 19.06 13.68 12.67
CA LEU A 318 18.29 12.74 13.49
C LEU A 318 18.12 13.23 14.95
N SER A 319 16.90 13.25 15.47
CA SER A 319 16.62 13.40 16.91
C SER A 319 15.90 12.18 17.48
N ASN A 320 16.16 11.83 18.74
CA ASN A 320 15.52 10.70 19.41
C ASN A 320 14.00 10.89 19.56
N GLU A 321 13.52 12.14 19.65
CA GLU A 321 12.10 12.46 19.74
C GLU A 321 11.38 12.23 18.40
N LEU A 322 11.99 12.61 17.28
CA LEU A 322 11.46 12.35 15.94
C LEU A 322 11.36 10.85 15.65
N VAL A 323 12.38 10.07 16.04
CA VAL A 323 12.36 8.61 15.86
C VAL A 323 11.22 7.98 16.68
N ARG A 324 11.02 8.41 17.93
CA ARG A 324 9.92 7.90 18.77
C ARG A 324 8.55 8.28 18.23
N GLY A 325 8.32 9.54 17.85
CA GLY A 325 7.04 10.00 17.30
C GLY A 325 6.65 9.33 15.98
N TRP A 326 7.64 8.93 15.16
CA TRP A 326 7.41 8.16 13.93
C TRP A 326 6.99 6.72 14.22
N VAL A 327 7.66 6.04 15.16
CA VAL A 327 7.39 4.66 15.56
C VAL A 327 5.94 4.46 15.99
N ASP A 328 5.41 5.37 16.80
CA ASP A 328 4.07 5.24 17.40
C ASP A 328 2.95 5.25 16.36
N LYS A 329 3.20 5.76 15.15
CA LYS A 329 2.17 5.94 14.11
C LYS A 329 2.05 4.79 13.12
N ARG A 330 3.10 3.98 12.97
CA ARG A 330 3.17 2.93 11.94
C ARG A 330 2.10 1.85 12.08
N ASN A 331 1.61 1.63 13.29
CA ASN A 331 0.60 0.61 13.59
C ASN A 331 -0.82 1.20 13.78
N THR A 332 -1.05 2.45 13.39
CA THR A 332 -2.38 3.07 13.49
C THR A 332 -3.26 2.62 12.32
N VAL A 333 -4.55 2.41 12.60
CA VAL A 333 -5.53 2.15 11.56
C VAL A 333 -5.84 3.49 10.87
N PRO A 334 -5.69 3.61 9.54
CA PRO A 334 -5.95 4.87 8.86
C PRO A 334 -7.45 5.23 8.93
N SER A 335 -7.73 6.52 8.93
CA SER A 335 -9.10 7.03 8.84
C SER A 335 -9.70 6.69 7.48
N LEU A 336 -11.03 6.63 7.38
CA LEU A 336 -11.71 6.38 6.11
C LEU A 336 -12.51 7.61 5.69
N VAL A 337 -12.47 7.93 4.40
CA VAL A 337 -13.34 8.91 3.76
C VAL A 337 -14.31 8.18 2.85
N LEU A 338 -15.60 8.27 3.12
CA LEU A 338 -16.65 7.64 2.33
C LEU A 338 -17.37 8.67 1.48
N GLN A 339 -17.39 8.48 0.16
CA GLN A 339 -18.12 9.31 -0.77
C GLN A 339 -19.45 8.64 -1.13
N ILE A 340 -20.56 9.29 -0.79
CA ILE A 340 -21.90 8.70 -0.83
C ILE A 340 -22.83 9.63 -1.61
N GLU A 341 -23.46 9.10 -2.66
CA GLU A 341 -24.52 9.80 -3.38
C GLU A 341 -25.85 9.64 -2.63
N LEU A 342 -26.51 10.75 -2.31
CA LEU A 342 -27.91 10.80 -1.91
C LEU A 342 -28.78 11.11 -3.13
N GLN A 343 -29.67 10.20 -3.46
CA GLN A 343 -30.58 10.34 -4.61
C GLN A 343 -31.95 10.82 -4.14
N ASN A 344 -32.55 11.72 -4.93
CA ASN A 344 -33.89 12.29 -4.67
C ASN A 344 -34.05 12.82 -3.23
N ALA A 345 -33.13 13.66 -2.75
CA ALA A 345 -33.32 14.33 -1.47
C ALA A 345 -34.44 15.37 -1.61
N VAL A 346 -35.46 15.31 -0.73
CA VAL A 346 -36.62 16.21 -0.72
C VAL A 346 -36.67 16.97 0.59
N GLU A 347 -36.83 18.29 0.50
CA GLU A 347 -37.13 19.17 1.63
C GLU A 347 -38.65 19.38 1.70
N MET A 348 -39.31 19.09 2.83
CA MET A 348 -40.78 19.18 2.93
C MET A 348 -41.38 20.58 2.70
N ASN A 349 -40.55 21.65 2.69
CA ASN A 349 -41.01 23.03 2.56
C ASN A 349 -40.80 23.64 1.15
N SER A 350 -40.13 22.94 0.22
CA SER A 350 -39.91 23.41 -1.15
C SER A 350 -40.35 22.31 -2.14
N ALA A 351 -41.43 22.57 -2.87
CA ALA A 351 -42.11 21.54 -3.65
C ALA A 351 -41.41 21.13 -4.97
N GLU A 352 -40.18 21.57 -5.26
CA GLU A 352 -39.66 21.52 -6.64
C GLU A 352 -38.20 21.06 -6.84
N ALA A 353 -37.35 20.90 -5.82
CA ALA A 353 -35.96 20.48 -6.03
C ALA A 353 -35.74 18.99 -5.75
N ARG A 354 -35.46 18.20 -6.80
CA ARG A 354 -34.93 16.83 -6.71
C ARG A 354 -33.50 16.84 -7.24
N ASP A 355 -32.57 17.20 -6.39
CA ASP A 355 -31.15 17.16 -6.73
C ASP A 355 -30.49 15.93 -6.09
N ASN A 356 -29.52 15.36 -6.81
CA ASN A 356 -28.61 14.38 -6.23
C ASN A 356 -27.46 15.14 -5.57
N PHE A 357 -27.08 14.70 -4.37
CA PHE A 357 -25.99 15.29 -3.61
C PHE A 357 -24.92 14.24 -3.34
N ILE A 358 -23.65 14.64 -3.35
CA ILE A 358 -22.56 13.81 -2.88
C ILE A 358 -22.17 14.27 -1.49
N ILE A 359 -22.09 13.35 -0.55
CA ILE A 359 -21.61 13.58 0.80
C ILE A 359 -20.32 12.82 0.99
N GLU A 360 -19.31 13.50 1.52
CA GLU A 360 -18.05 12.90 1.96
C GLU A 360 -18.04 12.85 3.47
N ILE A 361 -17.85 11.66 4.03
CA ILE A 361 -17.88 11.43 5.47
C ILE A 361 -16.53 10.92 5.94
N LEU A 362 -15.92 11.61 6.90
CA LEU A 362 -14.71 11.17 7.58
C LEU A 362 -15.08 10.36 8.83
N ILE A 363 -14.48 9.18 8.94
CA ILE A 363 -14.61 8.30 10.11
C ILE A 363 -13.25 7.78 10.57
N HIS A 364 -13.15 7.45 11.86
CA HIS A 364 -12.01 6.74 12.43
C HIS A 364 -12.42 5.32 12.79
N PRO A 365 -11.87 4.30 12.10
CA PRO A 365 -12.07 2.92 12.49
C PRO A 365 -11.58 2.66 13.93
N PRO A 366 -12.23 1.74 14.68
CA PRO A 366 -11.77 1.36 15.99
C PRO A 366 -10.41 0.64 15.90
N SER A 367 -9.52 0.90 16.87
CA SER A 367 -8.32 0.11 17.04
C SER A 367 -8.66 -1.17 17.81
N PHE A 368 -8.31 -2.31 17.23
CA PHE A 368 -8.48 -3.60 17.88
C PHE A 368 -7.18 -4.23 18.38
N SER A 369 -6.04 -3.55 18.21
CA SER A 369 -4.74 -4.02 18.64
C SER A 369 -4.54 -3.88 20.15
N PHE A 370 -3.59 -4.65 20.68
CA PHE A 370 -3.03 -4.48 22.01
C PHE A 370 -1.64 -3.88 21.88
N THR A 371 -1.36 -2.85 22.67
CA THR A 371 -0.02 -2.31 22.90
C THR A 371 0.24 -2.29 24.39
N THR A 372 1.41 -2.74 24.82
CA THR A 372 1.79 -2.68 26.24
C THR A 372 1.88 -1.23 26.73
N SER A 373 1.52 -0.99 27.99
CA SER A 373 1.78 0.29 28.68
C SER A 373 3.22 0.42 29.18
N ASP A 374 3.91 -0.73 29.30
CA ASP A 374 5.28 -0.81 29.78
C ASP A 374 6.27 -0.33 28.72
N THR A 375 7.42 0.20 29.13
CA THR A 375 8.49 0.47 28.15
C THR A 375 9.05 -0.86 27.64
N THR A 376 9.60 -0.86 26.42
CA THR A 376 10.22 -2.05 25.82
C THR A 376 11.35 -2.63 26.67
N ASP A 377 11.96 -1.82 27.53
CA ASP A 377 13.01 -2.21 28.47
C ASP A 377 12.49 -2.92 29.71
N SER A 378 11.26 -2.63 30.16
CA SER A 378 10.64 -3.28 31.33
C SER A 378 9.98 -4.62 31.00
N LEU A 379 9.80 -4.94 29.72
CA LEU A 379 9.26 -6.23 29.28
C LEU A 379 10.21 -7.39 29.63
N LEU A 380 9.66 -8.47 30.17
CA LEU A 380 10.41 -9.71 30.38
C LEU A 380 10.59 -10.46 29.05
N PRO A 381 11.63 -11.28 28.90
CA PRO A 381 11.76 -12.15 27.73
C PRO A 381 10.52 -13.03 27.52
N GLY A 382 9.94 -12.96 26.33
CA GLY A 382 8.69 -13.60 25.93
C GLY A 382 7.45 -12.73 26.06
N ASP A 383 7.54 -11.55 26.69
CA ASP A 383 6.43 -10.62 26.79
C ASP A 383 6.08 -9.98 25.45
N ILE A 384 4.80 -9.67 25.29
CA ILE A 384 4.22 -9.04 24.12
C ILE A 384 4.24 -7.53 24.32
N GLY A 385 4.89 -6.83 23.40
CA GLY A 385 4.80 -5.38 23.28
C GLY A 385 3.64 -4.92 22.40
N PHE A 386 3.32 -5.69 21.36
CA PHE A 386 2.20 -5.42 20.46
C PHE A 386 1.57 -6.72 19.93
N LEU A 387 0.24 -6.75 19.82
CA LEU A 387 -0.52 -7.86 19.28
C LEU A 387 -1.70 -7.35 18.45
N GLU A 388 -1.86 -7.85 17.23
CA GLU A 388 -2.98 -7.53 16.36
C GLU A 388 -3.37 -8.75 15.52
N ILE A 389 -4.67 -8.84 15.17
CA ILE A 389 -5.20 -9.90 14.32
C ILE A 389 -5.95 -9.25 13.16
N SER A 390 -5.50 -9.52 11.93
CA SER A 390 -6.18 -9.04 10.73
C SER A 390 -5.79 -9.90 9.52
N SER A 391 -6.04 -9.42 8.30
CA SER A 391 -5.73 -10.11 7.04
C SER A 391 -4.87 -9.22 6.14
N ASN A 392 -4.29 -9.82 5.09
CA ASN A 392 -3.42 -9.12 4.13
C ASN A 392 -2.20 -8.44 4.80
N PHE A 393 -1.46 -9.22 5.61
CA PHE A 393 -0.24 -8.74 6.26
C PHE A 393 0.93 -8.67 5.26
N ASP A 394 1.44 -7.47 5.03
CA ASP A 394 2.67 -7.24 4.27
C ASP A 394 3.87 -7.55 5.16
N VAL A 395 4.44 -8.75 5.01
CA VAL A 395 5.61 -9.19 5.79
C VAL A 395 6.82 -8.28 5.57
N LYS A 396 6.97 -7.74 4.35
CA LYS A 396 8.12 -6.91 3.98
C LYS A 396 8.02 -5.56 4.67
N GLU A 397 6.86 -4.91 4.62
CA GLU A 397 6.65 -3.59 5.24
C GLU A 397 6.12 -3.66 6.68
N GLN A 398 5.84 -4.87 7.18
CA GLN A 398 5.34 -5.19 8.52
C GLN A 398 4.03 -4.49 8.91
N ILE A 399 3.09 -4.36 7.97
CA ILE A 399 1.79 -3.71 8.22
C ILE A 399 0.64 -4.52 7.63
N PHE A 400 -0.57 -4.34 8.16
CA PHE A 400 -1.78 -4.88 7.57
C PHE A 400 -2.35 -3.95 6.50
N ARG A 401 -2.54 -4.47 5.28
CA ARG A 401 -3.11 -3.75 4.13
C ARG A 401 -4.64 -3.81 4.08
N ASN A 402 -5.28 -4.62 4.93
CA ASN A 402 -6.73 -4.56 5.17
C ASN A 402 -7.04 -3.35 6.07
N TYR A 403 -7.05 -2.14 5.51
CA TYR A 403 -7.15 -0.90 6.28
C TYR A 403 -8.39 -0.83 7.19
N PRO A 404 -9.62 -1.19 6.76
CA PRO A 404 -10.79 -1.16 7.65
C PRO A 404 -10.85 -2.31 8.66
N ARG A 405 -9.98 -3.33 8.57
CA ARG A 405 -9.97 -4.51 9.46
C ARG A 405 -11.28 -5.32 9.45
N PHE A 406 -12.04 -5.27 8.35
CA PHE A 406 -13.18 -6.16 8.14
C PHE A 406 -12.67 -7.54 7.74
N LEU A 407 -13.06 -8.59 8.48
CA LEU A 407 -12.59 -9.96 8.24
C LEU A 407 -13.75 -10.91 7.93
N THR A 408 -13.49 -11.98 7.19
CA THR A 408 -14.41 -13.11 7.00
C THR A 408 -13.68 -14.44 7.10
N LEU A 409 -14.42 -15.56 7.09
CA LEU A 409 -13.83 -16.90 7.03
C LEU A 409 -13.14 -17.23 5.69
N HIS A 410 -13.32 -16.41 4.65
CA HIS A 410 -12.65 -16.61 3.36
C HIS A 410 -11.21 -16.09 3.37
N GLU A 411 -10.84 -15.30 4.38
CA GLU A 411 -9.51 -14.69 4.49
C GLU A 411 -8.53 -15.53 5.29
N LEU A 412 -7.24 -15.35 4.98
CA LEU A 412 -6.16 -15.84 5.82
C LEU A 412 -5.95 -14.86 6.97
N LEU A 413 -6.64 -15.12 8.09
CA LEU A 413 -6.42 -14.37 9.32
C LEU A 413 -4.99 -14.61 9.81
N THR A 414 -4.30 -13.53 10.13
CA THR A 414 -2.91 -13.51 10.56
C THR A 414 -2.83 -12.86 11.94
N ILE A 415 -2.23 -13.57 12.89
CA ILE A 415 -1.80 -13.02 14.18
C ILE A 415 -0.44 -12.38 13.96
N LEU A 416 -0.30 -11.12 14.34
CA LEU A 416 0.97 -10.40 14.42
C LEU A 416 1.36 -10.21 15.89
N ILE A 417 2.56 -10.61 16.25
CA ILE A 417 3.12 -10.43 17.60
C ILE A 417 4.46 -9.73 17.49
N LEU A 418 4.61 -8.63 18.24
CA LEU A 418 5.89 -8.03 18.55
C LEU A 418 6.24 -8.37 19.99
N TRP A 419 7.37 -9.06 20.20
CA TRP A 419 7.70 -9.63 21.50
C TRP A 419 9.16 -9.43 21.91
N LYS A 420 9.43 -9.37 23.21
CA LYS A 420 10.76 -9.16 23.77
C LYS A 420 11.56 -10.45 23.73
N GLY A 421 12.68 -10.45 23.02
CA GLY A 421 13.60 -11.58 23.01
C GLY A 421 14.49 -11.66 24.25
N ASN A 422 15.43 -12.59 24.24
CA ASN A 422 16.48 -12.71 25.24
C ASN A 422 17.87 -12.62 24.59
N SER A 423 18.64 -11.60 24.95
CA SER A 423 20.00 -11.38 24.43
C SER A 423 21.03 -12.35 24.99
N ASP A 424 20.74 -13.01 26.12
CA ASP A 424 21.68 -13.92 26.79
C ASP A 424 21.84 -15.25 26.06
N TYR A 425 20.97 -15.52 25.08
CA TYR A 425 20.92 -16.77 24.34
C TYR A 425 21.08 -16.54 22.84
N LYS A 426 21.90 -17.39 22.18
CA LYS A 426 21.99 -17.41 20.71
C LYS A 426 20.66 -17.82 20.05
N ILE A 427 19.95 -18.75 20.68
CA ILE A 427 18.62 -19.19 20.28
C ILE A 427 17.75 -19.17 21.53
N TYR A 428 16.69 -18.40 21.52
CA TYR A 428 15.71 -18.34 22.60
C TYR A 428 14.36 -18.84 22.10
N LYS A 429 13.70 -19.70 22.89
CA LYS A 429 12.40 -20.29 22.55
C LYS A 429 11.44 -20.10 23.71
N THR A 430 10.23 -19.65 23.40
CA THR A 430 9.10 -19.61 24.32
C THR A 430 7.81 -19.83 23.52
N SER A 431 6.65 -19.61 24.12
CA SER A 431 5.36 -19.72 23.46
C SER A 431 4.33 -18.80 24.09
N VAL A 432 3.32 -18.44 23.29
CA VAL A 432 2.13 -17.74 23.76
C VAL A 432 0.93 -18.64 23.57
N VAL A 433 0.06 -18.71 24.58
CA VAL A 433 -1.20 -19.45 24.52
C VAL A 433 -2.33 -18.47 24.24
N PHE A 434 -3.05 -18.71 23.15
CA PHE A 434 -4.21 -17.94 22.73
C PHE A 434 -5.50 -18.67 23.07
N THR A 435 -6.39 -17.99 23.77
CA THR A 435 -7.77 -18.40 23.99
C THR A 435 -8.68 -17.45 23.22
N LEU A 436 -9.33 -17.99 22.19
CA LEU A 436 -10.34 -17.27 21.41
C LEU A 436 -11.67 -17.28 22.18
N ILE A 437 -12.40 -16.17 22.13
CA ILE A 437 -13.69 -15.98 22.80
C ILE A 437 -14.66 -15.41 21.76
N ASN A 438 -15.78 -16.07 21.56
CA ASN A 438 -16.76 -15.65 20.56
C ASN A 438 -17.58 -14.42 21.04
N PRO A 439 -18.36 -13.76 20.15
CA PRO A 439 -19.13 -12.56 20.50
C PRO A 439 -20.15 -12.76 21.64
N ARG A 440 -20.50 -14.00 21.98
CA ARG A 440 -21.38 -14.34 23.12
C ARG A 440 -20.62 -14.48 24.44
N GLY A 441 -19.32 -14.19 24.46
CA GLY A 441 -18.46 -14.32 25.64
C GLY A 441 -18.07 -15.76 25.97
N ILE A 442 -18.28 -16.72 25.06
CA ILE A 442 -17.98 -18.13 25.29
C ILE A 442 -16.56 -18.43 24.80
N PRO A 443 -15.65 -18.91 25.66
CA PRO A 443 -14.32 -19.35 25.25
C PRO A 443 -14.39 -20.57 24.34
N CYS A 444 -13.58 -20.55 23.29
CA CYS A 444 -13.45 -21.69 22.39
C CYS A 444 -12.75 -22.86 23.12
N PRO A 445 -13.17 -24.12 22.86
CA PRO A 445 -12.64 -25.27 23.58
C PRO A 445 -11.16 -25.54 23.29
N ASN A 446 -10.67 -25.15 22.10
CA ASN A 446 -9.30 -25.35 21.69
C ASN A 446 -8.49 -24.06 21.86
N GLN A 447 -7.38 -24.17 22.58
CA GLN A 447 -6.37 -23.10 22.65
C GLN A 447 -5.39 -23.25 21.49
N VAL A 448 -4.87 -22.11 21.01
CA VAL A 448 -3.81 -22.07 20.00
C VAL A 448 -2.50 -21.71 20.71
N THR A 449 -1.55 -22.62 20.73
CA THR A 449 -0.20 -22.33 21.23
C THR A 449 0.69 -21.96 20.07
N LEU A 450 1.26 -20.76 20.10
CA LEU A 450 2.20 -20.29 19.09
C LEU A 450 3.62 -20.30 19.66
N PRO A 451 4.56 -21.08 19.10
CA PRO A 451 5.97 -20.97 19.46
C PRO A 451 6.55 -19.63 19.01
N LEU A 452 7.29 -19.01 19.91
CA LEU A 452 8.14 -17.84 19.64
C LEU A 452 9.59 -18.30 19.63
N VAL A 453 10.29 -18.03 18.53
CA VAL A 453 11.69 -18.45 18.34
C VAL A 453 12.50 -17.26 17.88
N GLN A 454 13.51 -16.92 18.68
CA GLN A 454 14.56 -15.98 18.30
C GLN A 454 15.78 -16.78 17.84
N ASN A 455 16.26 -16.46 16.65
CA ASN A 455 17.48 -16.98 16.03
C ASN A 455 18.08 -15.90 15.09
N GLU A 456 19.17 -16.25 14.39
CA GLU A 456 19.86 -15.34 13.45
C GLU A 456 19.02 -14.87 12.24
N HIS A 457 17.92 -15.56 11.94
CA HIS A 457 17.00 -15.22 10.85
C HIS A 457 15.73 -14.51 11.33
N THR A 458 15.57 -14.32 12.65
CA THR A 458 14.37 -13.69 13.20
C THR A 458 14.45 -12.19 12.97
N VAL A 459 13.45 -11.66 12.28
CA VAL A 459 13.37 -10.24 11.93
C VAL A 459 12.95 -9.42 13.16
N ARG A 460 13.42 -8.18 13.24
CA ARG A 460 13.01 -7.19 14.25
C ARG A 460 11.88 -6.32 13.74
N SER A 461 11.07 -5.80 14.64
CA SER A 461 10.02 -4.86 14.24
C SER A 461 10.63 -3.58 13.68
N LEU A 462 10.06 -3.05 12.60
CA LEU A 462 10.41 -1.73 12.10
C LEU A 462 9.80 -0.61 12.95
N ALA A 463 8.63 -0.86 13.55
CA ALA A 463 8.03 0.07 14.52
C ALA A 463 8.75 -0.02 15.87
N MET A 464 9.00 -1.21 16.42
CA MET A 464 9.60 -1.37 17.75
C MET A 464 10.91 -2.16 17.67
N PRO A 465 12.06 -1.56 17.29
CA PRO A 465 13.30 -2.29 16.97
C PRO A 465 13.82 -3.23 18.07
N ASP A 466 13.46 -2.98 19.33
CA ASP A 466 13.83 -3.83 20.46
C ASP A 466 13.09 -5.18 20.49
N LEU A 467 11.98 -5.28 19.74
CA LEU A 467 11.10 -6.44 19.70
C LEU A 467 11.30 -7.25 18.41
N TYR A 468 11.14 -8.56 18.53
CA TYR A 468 11.11 -9.49 17.41
C TYR A 468 9.69 -9.61 16.86
N ILE A 469 9.58 -9.83 15.55
CA ILE A 469 8.29 -10.07 14.90
C ILE A 469 8.04 -11.57 14.75
N THR A 470 6.80 -12.00 15.00
CA THR A 470 6.32 -13.34 14.67
C THR A 470 4.90 -13.25 14.14
N THR A 471 4.65 -13.94 13.03
CA THR A 471 3.33 -14.03 12.43
C THR A 471 2.87 -15.47 12.34
N SER A 472 1.56 -15.68 12.45
CA SER A 472 0.95 -17.01 12.29
C SER A 472 -0.43 -16.92 11.68
N LEU A 473 -0.75 -17.87 10.81
CA LEU A 473 -2.09 -17.99 10.24
C LEU A 473 -3.04 -18.68 11.23
N ILE A 474 -4.23 -18.14 11.40
CA ILE A 474 -5.34 -18.80 12.10
C ILE A 474 -6.10 -19.62 11.06
N LYS A 475 -6.13 -20.95 11.25
CA LYS A 475 -6.96 -21.82 10.41
C LYS A 475 -8.43 -21.53 10.70
N SER A 476 -9.25 -21.41 9.64
CA SER A 476 -10.70 -21.23 9.75
C SER A 476 -11.35 -22.28 10.64
N THR A 477 -10.81 -23.50 10.68
CA THR A 477 -11.25 -24.59 11.56
C THR A 477 -11.24 -24.24 13.05
N VAL A 478 -10.34 -23.36 13.50
CA VAL A 478 -10.29 -22.90 14.90
C VAL A 478 -11.53 -22.09 15.23
N ILE A 479 -11.98 -21.26 14.28
CA ILE A 479 -13.16 -20.41 14.42
C ILE A 479 -14.44 -21.25 14.31
N THR A 480 -14.51 -22.14 13.31
CA THR A 480 -15.69 -23.00 13.11
C THR A 480 -15.88 -24.00 14.24
N ASN A 481 -14.80 -24.46 14.90
CA ASN A 481 -14.91 -25.33 16.09
C ASN A 481 -15.36 -24.58 17.35
N CYS A 482 -15.43 -23.25 17.31
CA CYS A 482 -15.88 -22.41 18.42
C CYS A 482 -17.39 -22.11 18.40
N VAL A 483 -18.08 -22.63 17.40
CA VAL A 483 -19.51 -22.43 17.17
C VAL A 483 -20.20 -23.80 17.08
N SER A 484 -21.50 -23.85 17.33
CA SER A 484 -22.28 -25.10 17.24
C SER A 484 -22.18 -25.69 15.82
N PRO A 485 -22.30 -27.03 15.64
CA PRO A 485 -22.16 -27.69 14.33
C PRO A 485 -23.08 -27.12 13.23
N ASP A 486 -24.22 -26.56 13.60
CA ASP A 486 -25.21 -25.98 12.68
C ASP A 486 -24.93 -24.50 12.33
N ILE A 487 -23.90 -23.89 12.90
CA ILE A 487 -23.54 -22.48 12.72
C ILE A 487 -22.13 -22.40 12.12
N ASN A 488 -21.98 -21.78 10.96
CA ASN A 488 -20.67 -21.63 10.33
C ASN A 488 -19.81 -20.54 11.00
N VAL A 489 -20.43 -19.42 11.36
CA VAL A 489 -19.75 -18.29 12.00
C VAL A 489 -20.72 -17.48 12.85
N ILE A 490 -20.22 -16.92 13.96
CA ILE A 490 -20.94 -15.86 14.68
C ILE A 490 -20.29 -14.55 14.26
N SER A 491 -21.05 -13.75 13.49
CA SER A 491 -20.68 -12.37 13.15
C SER A 491 -20.55 -11.54 14.43
N GLY A 492 -19.55 -10.66 14.53
CA GLY A 492 -19.36 -9.76 15.66
C GLY A 492 -17.91 -9.60 16.10
N GLU A 493 -17.72 -8.95 17.25
CA GLU A 493 -16.41 -8.79 17.88
C GLU A 493 -15.96 -10.08 18.59
N TRP A 494 -14.93 -10.69 18.04
CA TRP A 494 -14.22 -11.78 18.69
C TRP A 494 -13.13 -11.20 19.58
N SER A 495 -12.93 -11.80 20.76
CA SER A 495 -11.84 -11.44 21.66
C SER A 495 -10.80 -12.56 21.71
N VAL A 496 -9.54 -12.19 21.81
CA VAL A 496 -8.44 -13.13 22.01
C VAL A 496 -7.68 -12.75 23.27
N LEU A 497 -7.54 -13.71 24.16
CA LEU A 497 -6.72 -13.62 25.35
C LEU A 497 -5.40 -14.36 25.11
N ALA A 498 -4.30 -13.63 25.15
CA ALA A 498 -2.96 -14.15 24.98
C ALA A 498 -2.26 -14.20 26.34
N VAL A 499 -1.73 -15.36 26.71
CA VAL A 499 -0.97 -15.55 27.94
C VAL A 499 0.45 -15.99 27.59
N THR A 500 1.43 -15.20 28.01
CA THR A 500 2.86 -15.49 27.80
C THR A 500 3.39 -16.41 28.90
N SER A 501 4.58 -16.97 28.69
CA SER A 501 5.26 -17.81 29.69
C SER A 501 5.61 -17.08 30.98
N SER A 502 5.73 -15.74 30.95
CA SER A 502 5.99 -14.92 32.14
C SER A 502 4.72 -14.71 32.99
N GLY A 503 3.54 -15.00 32.43
CA GLY A 503 2.25 -14.70 33.03
C GLY A 503 1.64 -13.37 32.55
N GLN A 504 2.28 -12.63 31.64
CA GLN A 504 1.66 -11.45 31.03
C GLN A 504 0.38 -11.85 30.28
N VAL A 505 -0.70 -11.10 30.50
CA VAL A 505 -1.98 -11.29 29.84
C VAL A 505 -2.28 -10.11 28.94
N SER A 506 -2.43 -10.37 27.65
CA SER A 506 -2.81 -9.38 26.64
C SER A 506 -4.19 -9.72 26.07
N ARG A 507 -5.02 -8.71 25.84
CA ARG A 507 -6.34 -8.87 25.22
C ARG A 507 -6.43 -8.04 23.96
N VAL A 508 -6.81 -8.68 22.87
CA VAL A 508 -7.00 -8.09 21.54
C VAL A 508 -8.39 -8.45 21.03
N LYS A 509 -8.93 -7.67 20.11
CA LYS A 509 -10.21 -7.99 19.43
C LYS A 509 -10.00 -8.13 17.93
N PHE A 510 -11.01 -8.63 17.23
CA PHE A 510 -11.15 -8.45 15.78
C PHE A 510 -12.62 -8.59 15.40
N LEU A 511 -13.00 -7.94 14.29
CA LEU A 511 -14.37 -8.01 13.77
C LEU A 511 -14.46 -9.07 12.68
N LEU A 512 -15.28 -10.09 12.92
CA LEU A 512 -15.57 -11.13 11.93
C LEU A 512 -16.99 -10.94 11.39
N LEU A 513 -17.13 -10.85 10.06
CA LEU A 513 -18.40 -10.64 9.39
C LEU A 513 -18.87 -11.91 8.69
N ASP A 514 -20.18 -12.15 8.76
CA ASP A 514 -20.83 -13.20 7.98
C ASP A 514 -21.24 -12.67 6.61
N LEU A 515 -20.60 -13.18 5.55
CA LEU A 515 -20.86 -12.77 4.16
C LEU A 515 -22.32 -13.00 3.75
N LEU A 516 -22.98 -14.05 4.26
CA LEU A 516 -24.39 -14.31 3.93
C LEU A 516 -25.30 -13.24 4.55
N LYS A 517 -25.02 -12.82 5.79
CA LYS A 517 -25.76 -11.73 6.43
C LYS A 517 -25.55 -10.40 5.71
N LEU A 518 -24.31 -10.12 5.30
CA LEU A 518 -23.99 -8.92 4.51
C LEU A 518 -24.74 -8.89 3.17
N LYS A 519 -24.79 -10.01 2.44
CA LYS A 519 -25.56 -10.14 1.19
C LYS A 519 -27.07 -10.00 1.42
N GLN A 520 -27.59 -10.55 2.51
CA GLN A 520 -29.02 -10.41 2.84
C GLN A 520 -29.40 -8.97 3.18
N SER A 521 -28.51 -8.21 3.84
CA SER A 521 -28.75 -6.79 4.11
C SER A 521 -28.66 -5.93 2.83
N SER A 522 -27.71 -6.19 1.93
CA SER A 522 -27.56 -5.40 0.71
C SER A 522 -28.77 -5.52 -0.23
N MET A 523 -29.54 -6.60 -0.14
CA MET A 523 -30.78 -6.82 -0.90
C MET A 523 -32.03 -6.16 -0.31
N ARG A 524 -31.97 -5.56 0.90
CA ARG A 524 -33.13 -4.94 1.56
C ARG A 524 -33.24 -3.46 1.23
N SER A 525 -34.46 -2.95 1.14
CA SER A 525 -34.74 -1.50 1.01
C SER A 525 -34.27 -0.75 2.27
N GLN A 526 -33.91 0.53 2.11
CA GLN A 526 -33.40 1.40 3.19
C GLN A 526 -34.37 1.56 4.39
N GLU A 527 -35.65 1.23 4.21
CA GLU A 527 -36.69 1.36 5.23
C GLU A 527 -36.54 0.36 6.40
N ASN A 528 -35.67 -0.65 6.30
CA ASN A 528 -35.41 -1.63 7.38
C ASN A 528 -34.11 -1.34 8.17
N SER A 529 -33.97 -0.10 8.67
CA SER A 529 -32.78 0.42 9.38
C SER A 529 -32.36 -0.39 10.62
N PHE A 530 -33.31 -0.98 11.34
CA PHE A 530 -33.06 -1.73 12.57
C PHE A 530 -32.15 -2.96 12.35
N VAL A 531 -32.09 -3.46 11.12
CA VAL A 531 -31.23 -4.60 10.77
C VAL A 531 -29.80 -4.14 10.52
N ASP A 532 -29.59 -2.94 9.97
CA ASP A 532 -28.27 -2.41 9.62
C ASP A 532 -27.46 -1.96 10.86
N GLU A 533 -28.12 -1.48 11.92
CA GLU A 533 -27.47 -1.22 13.24
C GLU A 533 -26.92 -2.49 13.92
N LEU A 534 -27.49 -3.65 13.59
CA LEU A 534 -27.09 -4.95 14.13
C LEU A 534 -26.11 -5.71 13.22
N ILE A 535 -25.72 -5.16 12.07
CA ILE A 535 -24.90 -5.90 11.06
C ILE A 535 -23.51 -6.21 11.55
N PHE A 536 -22.86 -5.25 12.20
CA PHE A 536 -21.51 -5.46 12.68
C PHE A 536 -21.48 -6.30 13.97
N ASP A 537 -22.61 -6.43 14.70
CA ASP A 537 -22.70 -7.04 16.04
C ASP A 537 -21.45 -6.70 16.90
N SER A 538 -21.12 -5.40 16.89
CA SER A 538 -19.84 -4.86 17.34
C SER A 538 -20.11 -3.53 18.03
N GLU A 539 -19.86 -3.48 19.34
CA GLU A 539 -19.99 -2.26 20.13
C GLU A 539 -19.05 -1.15 19.61
N ALA A 540 -17.82 -1.51 19.26
CA ALA A 540 -16.81 -0.58 18.76
C ALA A 540 -17.25 0.06 17.43
N TRP A 541 -17.59 -0.75 16.41
CA TRP A 541 -18.09 -0.23 15.14
C TRP A 541 -19.48 0.41 15.27
N ASN A 542 -20.29 -0.02 16.24
CA ASN A 542 -21.57 0.61 16.52
C ASN A 542 -21.41 2.02 17.09
N SER A 543 -20.37 2.24 17.90
CA SER A 543 -20.02 3.54 18.46
C SER A 543 -19.33 4.50 17.46
N VAL A 544 -18.83 4.00 16.32
CA VAL A 544 -18.25 4.86 15.28
C VAL A 544 -19.33 5.81 14.77
N LYS A 545 -19.01 7.09 14.87
CA LYS A 545 -19.75 8.20 14.28
C LYS A 545 -18.86 8.90 13.28
N PHE A 546 -19.48 9.65 12.37
CA PHE A 546 -18.72 10.62 11.59
C PHE A 546 -18.11 11.67 12.52
N THR A 547 -16.83 11.98 12.31
CA THR A 547 -16.14 13.06 13.04
C THR A 547 -16.22 14.37 12.27
N ASP A 548 -16.23 14.28 10.95
CA ASP A 548 -16.39 15.40 10.05
C ASP A 548 -17.17 14.94 8.81
N PHE A 549 -17.84 15.86 8.13
CA PHE A 549 -18.53 15.58 6.88
C PHE A 549 -18.58 16.82 5.98
N CYS A 550 -18.52 16.60 4.68
CA CYS A 550 -18.60 17.60 3.63
C CYS A 550 -19.76 17.29 2.69
N THR A 551 -20.41 18.33 2.19
CA THR A 551 -21.37 18.21 1.09
C THR A 551 -20.77 18.80 -0.19
N VAL A 552 -20.86 18.06 -1.30
CA VAL A 552 -20.41 18.47 -2.62
C VAL A 552 -21.62 18.41 -3.55
N GLN A 553 -22.05 19.57 -4.05
CA GLN A 553 -23.18 19.65 -4.97
C GLN A 553 -22.72 19.35 -6.40
N GLN A 554 -23.32 18.35 -7.05
CA GLN A 554 -23.19 18.14 -8.49
C GLN A 554 -24.41 18.74 -9.20
N SER A 555 -24.24 19.93 -9.79
CA SER A 555 -25.27 20.54 -10.63
C SER A 555 -25.42 19.73 -11.93
N VAL A 556 -26.45 18.87 -12.02
CA VAL A 556 -26.82 18.16 -13.25
C VAL A 556 -27.66 19.08 -14.15
N LYS A 557 -27.08 20.21 -14.57
CA LYS A 557 -27.63 21.05 -15.65
C LYS A 557 -26.53 21.43 -16.63
N HIS A 558 -26.08 20.44 -17.40
CA HIS A 558 -25.97 20.47 -18.86
C HIS A 558 -25.02 19.38 -19.35
N ALA A 559 -25.42 18.73 -20.44
CA ALA A 559 -24.64 17.72 -21.14
C ALA A 559 -23.32 18.30 -21.65
N SER A 560 -22.26 18.12 -20.88
CA SER A 560 -20.89 17.93 -21.36
C SER A 560 -20.05 17.44 -20.19
N ASN A 561 -19.36 16.31 -20.36
CA ASN A 561 -18.29 15.87 -19.47
C ASN A 561 -17.16 16.91 -19.47
N ARG A 562 -17.34 17.99 -18.72
CA ARG A 562 -16.30 18.93 -18.34
C ARG A 562 -16.28 18.95 -16.82
N LEU A 563 -15.31 18.23 -16.28
CA LEU A 563 -14.85 18.40 -14.90
C LEU A 563 -14.49 19.88 -14.70
N TYR A 564 -15.18 20.50 -13.75
CA TYR A 564 -14.90 21.80 -13.13
C TYR A 564 -14.72 23.03 -14.05
N SER A 565 -15.75 23.87 -14.09
CA SER A 565 -15.70 25.31 -13.79
C SER A 565 -16.95 25.96 -14.35
N ASP A 566 -17.86 26.39 -13.49
CA ASP A 566 -18.64 27.60 -13.73
C ASP A 566 -19.27 28.05 -12.41
N ASN A 567 -18.85 29.24 -11.95
CA ASN A 567 -19.43 29.92 -10.81
C ASN A 567 -20.80 30.45 -11.21
N HIS A 568 -21.85 29.68 -10.93
CA HIS A 568 -23.22 30.18 -10.95
C HIS A 568 -23.78 30.25 -9.53
N THR A 569 -23.87 31.47 -9.02
CA THR A 569 -24.66 31.84 -7.84
C THR A 569 -26.14 31.62 -8.16
N ASN A 570 -26.67 30.44 -7.88
CA ASN A 570 -28.10 30.16 -7.97
C ASN A 570 -28.69 30.18 -6.55
N THR A 571 -29.62 31.09 -6.32
CA THR A 571 -30.16 31.49 -5.01
C THR A 571 -31.13 30.50 -4.37
N ASP A 572 -31.40 29.35 -4.99
CA ASP A 572 -32.42 28.39 -4.54
C ASP A 572 -31.87 27.15 -3.80
N VAL A 573 -30.56 27.08 -3.50
CA VAL A 573 -29.90 25.90 -2.87
C VAL A 573 -29.45 26.17 -1.42
N SER A 574 -30.06 27.16 -0.79
CA SER A 574 -29.46 27.91 0.32
C SER A 574 -29.82 27.40 1.72
N ILE A 575 -30.19 26.12 1.91
CA ILE A 575 -30.62 25.64 3.24
C ILE A 575 -29.78 24.45 3.73
N PHE A 576 -29.60 23.38 2.96
CA PHE A 576 -28.74 22.27 3.40
C PHE A 576 -27.28 22.70 3.58
N ALA A 577 -26.73 23.43 2.60
CA ALA A 577 -25.35 23.92 2.59
C ALA A 577 -25.12 25.14 3.51
N ASN A 578 -26.12 26.01 3.70
CA ASN A 578 -26.01 27.16 4.61
C ASN A 578 -26.27 26.81 6.09
N GLN A 579 -26.92 25.69 6.38
CA GLN A 579 -27.23 25.26 7.76
C GLN A 579 -26.33 24.11 8.26
N SER A 580 -25.70 23.35 7.36
CA SER A 580 -24.47 22.63 7.70
C SER A 580 -23.34 23.65 7.78
N HIS A 581 -22.64 23.78 8.91
CA HIS A 581 -21.55 24.75 9.07
C HIS A 581 -20.34 24.52 8.12
N HIS A 582 -20.37 23.53 7.22
CA HIS A 582 -19.28 23.13 6.34
C HIS A 582 -19.76 22.87 4.90
N ASP A 583 -20.05 23.94 4.16
CA ASP A 583 -20.11 23.91 2.69
C ASP A 583 -18.69 23.86 2.13
N CYS A 584 -18.31 22.70 1.59
CA CYS A 584 -16.96 22.45 1.08
C CYS A 584 -16.74 23.00 -0.34
N SER A 585 -17.72 23.73 -0.91
CA SER A 585 -17.52 24.58 -2.08
C SER A 585 -16.69 25.83 -1.76
N THR A 586 -16.63 26.24 -0.49
CA THR A 586 -15.81 27.38 0.00
C THR A 586 -14.75 26.99 1.03
N VAL A 587 -14.87 25.82 1.67
CA VAL A 587 -13.79 25.25 2.50
C VAL A 587 -12.74 24.60 1.59
N HIS A 588 -11.48 24.95 1.82
CA HIS A 588 -10.28 24.45 1.14
C HIS A 588 -10.08 22.92 1.29
N TRP A 589 -10.97 22.10 0.73
CA TRP A 589 -10.60 20.79 0.18
C TRP A 589 -9.89 20.94 -1.17
N SER A 590 -9.77 22.18 -1.67
CA SER A 590 -8.89 22.52 -2.77
C SER A 590 -7.40 22.24 -2.49
N SER A 591 -6.98 21.96 -1.25
CA SER A 591 -5.63 21.45 -0.97
C SER A 591 -5.47 19.95 -1.23
N PHE A 592 -6.54 19.16 -1.19
CA PHE A 592 -6.50 17.73 -1.50
C PHE A 592 -6.53 17.42 -3.01
N PHE A 593 -7.08 18.34 -3.81
CA PHE A 593 -7.31 18.13 -5.25
C PHE A 593 -6.80 19.26 -6.15
N LYS A 594 -6.01 20.21 -5.65
CA LYS A 594 -5.24 21.10 -6.55
C LYS A 594 -4.04 20.34 -7.07
N ASP A 595 -3.93 20.32 -8.39
CA ASP A 595 -2.81 19.79 -9.18
C ASP A 595 -2.87 18.28 -9.48
N SER A 596 -3.99 17.83 -10.02
CA SER A 596 -4.01 16.72 -10.98
C SER A 596 -4.53 17.19 -12.34
N VAL A 597 -3.84 18.18 -12.90
CA VAL A 597 -3.87 18.47 -14.34
C VAL A 597 -2.42 18.65 -14.77
N TYR A 598 -1.89 17.69 -15.53
CA TYR A 598 -0.80 17.95 -16.46
C TYR A 598 -1.35 18.63 -17.71
#